data_AF-A0A8J7QLA3-F1
#
_entry.id   AF-A0A8J7QLA3-F1
#
_cell.length_a   1.000
_cell.length_b   1.000
_cell.length_c   1.000
_cell.angle_alpha   90.00
_cell.angle_beta   90.00
_cell.angle_gamma   90.00
#
_symmetry.space_group_name_H-M   'P 1'
#
loop_
_entity.id
_entity.type
_entity.pdbx_description
1 polymer ?
#
loop_
_entity_poly.entity_id
_entity_poly.type
_entity_poly.pdbx_seq_one_letter_code
_entity_poly.pdbx_strand_id
1 'polypeptide(L)'
;MMPSAFFLLRLDWNVLKPITRVPHYQGMLWSALLRHAYNPWLKHGESFHQAGLVLEPADFGVPEYETGDRIALGLLVPVHEALRLAQVLTRLDQAPGTHGQFAPGRTIQLTRVTCRFSGDPWPSAASRPLEPADLQTLVEHYRDLHEMKLWFHAPLRLTKPPRCKSGGRYCDPAFFQQHPMAAAHLTRALGIQATVTLHGEACHGLWLDTTYGGEHQKKPSAVLPVS
;
A
#
# COMPACT_ATOMS: atom_id res chain seq x y z
N MET A 1 -15.70 -14.82 3.00
CA MET A 1 -16.36 -13.60 3.49
C MET A 1 -16.33 -12.62 2.33
N MET A 2 -17.49 -12.18 1.83
CA MET A 2 -17.52 -11.17 0.75
C MET A 2 -16.84 -9.90 1.28
N PRO A 3 -15.99 -9.22 0.48
CA PRO A 3 -15.41 -7.95 0.91
C PRO A 3 -16.54 -6.98 1.23
N SER A 4 -16.44 -6.25 2.35
CA SER A 4 -17.33 -5.12 2.62
C SER A 4 -17.08 -4.02 1.60
N ALA A 5 -18.05 -3.14 1.36
CA ALA A 5 -17.86 -2.01 0.46
C ALA A 5 -16.71 -1.09 0.95
N PHE A 6 -15.95 -0.53 0.00
CA PHE A 6 -14.81 0.35 0.30
C PHE A 6 -14.65 1.45 -0.75
N PHE A 7 -14.10 2.58 -0.33
CA PHE A 7 -13.65 3.62 -1.23
C PHE A 7 -12.22 3.34 -1.69
N LEU A 8 -11.97 3.50 -2.99
CA LEU A 8 -10.64 3.56 -3.57
C LEU A 8 -10.26 5.03 -3.74
N LEU A 9 -9.53 5.61 -2.80
CA LEU A 9 -9.17 7.03 -2.82
C LEU A 9 -7.81 7.24 -3.51
N ARG A 10 -7.69 8.39 -4.19
CA ARG A 10 -6.44 8.99 -4.64
C ARG A 10 -6.26 10.30 -3.91
N LEU A 11 -5.15 10.44 -3.19
CA LEU A 11 -4.72 11.64 -2.49
C LEU A 11 -3.63 12.30 -3.33
N ASP A 12 -3.89 13.50 -3.83
CA ASP A 12 -2.92 14.29 -4.60
C ASP A 12 -2.27 15.34 -3.70
N TRP A 13 -0.95 15.33 -3.69
CA TRP A 13 -0.13 16.19 -2.86
C TRP A 13 0.73 17.11 -3.73
N ASN A 14 0.89 18.36 -3.29
CA ASN A 14 1.90 19.26 -3.84
C ASN A 14 3.10 19.30 -2.91
N VAL A 15 4.29 19.31 -3.48
CA VAL A 15 5.54 19.51 -2.75
C VAL A 15 5.76 21.01 -2.53
N LEU A 16 5.84 21.42 -1.27
CA LEU A 16 5.98 22.82 -0.84
C LEU A 16 7.44 23.26 -0.72
N LYS A 17 8.36 22.30 -0.49
CA LYS A 17 9.80 22.50 -0.33
C LYS A 17 10.55 21.29 -0.85
N PRO A 18 11.80 21.43 -1.32
CA PRO A 18 12.57 20.30 -1.83
C PRO A 18 12.67 19.16 -0.81
N ILE A 19 12.47 17.93 -1.28
CA ILE A 19 12.58 16.70 -0.49
C ILE A 19 13.72 15.89 -1.12
N THR A 20 14.73 15.53 -0.35
CA THR A 20 15.90 14.79 -0.87
C THR A 20 16.12 13.49 -0.11
N ARG A 21 16.86 12.56 -0.72
CA ARG A 21 17.27 11.27 -0.15
C ARG A 21 16.08 10.37 0.24
N VAL A 22 15.03 10.42 -0.55
CA VAL A 22 13.85 9.58 -0.36
C VAL A 22 14.24 8.13 -0.67
N PRO A 23 13.89 7.14 0.18
CA PRO A 23 14.16 5.74 -0.11
C PRO A 23 13.42 5.30 -1.38
N HIS A 24 13.99 4.33 -2.10
CA HIS A 24 13.36 3.75 -3.30
C HIS A 24 11.91 3.29 -3.03
N TYR A 25 11.67 2.71 -1.85
CA TYR A 25 10.32 2.36 -1.38
C TYR A 25 9.81 3.37 -0.36
N GLN A 26 8.84 4.18 -0.78
CA GLN A 26 8.31 5.28 0.03
C GLN A 26 7.11 4.87 0.90
N GLY A 27 6.52 3.71 0.64
CA GLY A 27 5.29 3.24 1.31
C GLY A 27 5.38 3.23 2.83
N MET A 28 6.58 3.01 3.38
CA MET A 28 6.82 3.08 4.82
C MET A 28 6.65 4.49 5.40
N LEU A 29 7.10 5.52 4.69
CA LEU A 29 7.03 6.91 5.12
C LEU A 29 5.58 7.39 5.07
N TRP A 30 4.89 7.10 3.96
CA TRP A 30 3.46 7.36 3.80
C TRP A 30 2.60 6.62 4.82
N SER A 31 2.90 5.34 5.07
CA SER A 31 2.19 4.55 6.08
C SER A 31 2.40 5.12 7.46
N ALA A 32 3.60 5.60 7.78
CA ALA A 32 3.87 6.16 9.09
C ALA A 32 3.22 7.52 9.29
N LEU A 33 3.23 8.39 8.27
CA LEU A 33 2.49 9.65 8.25
C LEU A 33 1.01 9.43 8.53
N LEU A 34 0.36 8.55 7.76
CA LEU A 34 -1.07 8.28 7.92
C LEU A 34 -1.38 7.63 9.26
N ARG A 35 -0.54 6.69 9.72
CA ARG A 35 -0.69 6.10 11.07
C ARG A 35 -0.61 7.16 12.15
N HIS A 36 0.38 8.05 12.09
CA HIS A 36 0.53 9.13 13.06
C HIS A 36 -0.68 10.06 13.08
N ALA A 37 -1.15 10.46 11.90
CA ALA A 37 -2.32 11.34 11.77
C ALA A 37 -3.63 10.67 12.22
N TYR A 38 -3.76 9.36 12.00
CA TYR A 38 -4.95 8.59 12.32
C TYR A 38 -4.98 8.10 13.78
N ASN A 39 -3.81 7.93 14.41
CA ASN A 39 -3.69 7.35 15.75
C ASN A 39 -4.57 8.01 16.82
N PRO A 40 -4.75 9.35 16.87
CA PRO A 40 -5.65 10.00 17.82
C PRO A 40 -7.14 9.59 17.68
N TRP A 41 -7.51 8.96 16.56
CA TRP A 41 -8.87 8.58 16.23
C TRP A 41 -9.14 7.08 16.37
N LEU A 42 -8.09 6.29 16.62
CA LEU A 42 -8.21 4.86 16.88
C LEU A 42 -8.78 4.62 18.28
N LYS A 43 -9.63 3.61 18.41
CA LYS A 43 -10.07 3.14 19.73
C LYS A 43 -8.88 2.60 20.51
N HIS A 44 -8.97 2.58 21.84
CA HIS A 44 -7.89 2.05 22.66
C HIS A 44 -7.56 0.60 22.28
N GLY A 45 -6.30 0.34 21.91
CA GLY A 45 -5.83 -0.97 21.44
C GLY A 45 -6.11 -1.30 19.98
N GLU A 46 -6.79 -0.42 19.24
CA GLU A 46 -6.99 -0.55 17.80
C GLU A 46 -5.75 -0.04 17.05
N SER A 47 -5.33 -0.79 16.03
CA SER A 47 -4.25 -0.43 15.11
C SER A 47 -4.80 0.03 13.78
N PHE A 48 -4.02 0.82 13.04
CA PHE A 48 -4.37 1.27 11.69
C PHE A 48 -4.72 0.12 10.73
N HIS A 49 -4.06 -1.04 10.88
CA HIS A 49 -4.37 -2.23 10.10
C HIS A 49 -5.72 -2.86 10.51
N GLN A 50 -6.07 -2.83 11.80
CA GLN A 50 -7.38 -3.32 12.26
C GLN A 50 -8.54 -2.44 11.77
N ALA A 51 -8.29 -1.15 11.53
CA ALA A 51 -9.24 -0.27 10.85
C ALA A 51 -9.42 -0.61 9.34
N GLY A 52 -8.66 -1.56 8.80
CA GLY A 52 -8.80 -2.03 7.42
C GLY A 52 -8.35 -1.03 6.34
N LEU A 53 -7.61 0.02 6.73
CA LEU A 53 -7.04 0.99 5.80
C LEU A 53 -5.81 0.40 5.11
N VAL A 54 -5.80 0.41 3.77
CA VAL A 54 -4.68 -0.12 2.98
C VAL A 54 -4.09 0.96 2.09
N LEU A 55 -2.79 1.19 2.25
CA LEU A 55 -2.04 2.15 1.47
C LEU A 55 -1.58 1.54 0.14
N GLU A 56 -1.74 2.28 -0.95
CA GLU A 56 -1.25 1.95 -2.28
C GLU A 56 -0.30 3.07 -2.75
N PRO A 57 1.01 2.98 -2.47
CA PRO A 57 1.97 3.93 -3.01
C PRO A 57 1.99 3.84 -4.54
N ALA A 58 1.82 4.98 -5.22
CA ALA A 58 1.84 5.05 -6.68
C ALA A 58 3.25 5.26 -7.24
N ASP A 59 4.10 5.98 -6.50
CA ASP A 59 5.43 6.37 -6.93
C ASP A 59 6.52 5.60 -6.16
N PHE A 60 7.38 4.91 -6.90
CA PHE A 60 8.59 4.27 -6.39
C PHE A 60 9.81 4.79 -7.14
N GLY A 61 10.96 4.74 -6.48
CA GLY A 61 12.24 5.03 -7.12
C GLY A 61 12.54 6.49 -7.41
N VAL A 62 11.66 7.43 -7.03
CA VAL A 62 11.95 8.87 -7.04
C VAL A 62 12.75 9.23 -5.78
N PRO A 63 14.04 9.58 -5.89
CA PRO A 63 14.90 9.83 -4.74
C PRO A 63 14.79 11.27 -4.21
N GLU A 64 14.22 12.17 -5.00
CA GLU A 64 14.08 13.58 -4.69
C GLU A 64 12.88 14.21 -5.39
N TYR A 65 12.34 15.27 -4.77
CA TYR A 65 11.24 16.06 -5.30
C TYR A 65 11.59 17.54 -5.19
N GLU A 66 11.23 18.30 -6.23
CA GLU A 66 11.33 19.75 -6.28
C GLU A 66 10.05 20.44 -5.81
N THR A 67 10.14 21.75 -5.56
CA THR A 67 8.95 22.53 -5.19
C THR A 67 8.00 22.62 -6.37
N GLY A 68 6.73 22.31 -6.15
CA GLY A 68 5.70 22.27 -7.19
C GLY A 68 5.47 20.87 -7.77
N ASP A 69 6.33 19.90 -7.47
CA ASP A 69 6.10 18.50 -7.84
C ASP A 69 4.80 17.98 -7.25
N ARG A 70 4.22 17.01 -7.96
CA ARG A 70 3.00 16.32 -7.53
C ARG A 70 3.30 14.90 -7.13
N ILE A 71 2.70 14.47 -6.03
CA ILE A 71 2.78 13.09 -5.55
C ILE A 71 1.36 12.53 -5.47
N ALA A 72 1.17 11.31 -5.96
CA ALA A 72 -0.11 10.63 -5.86
C ALA A 72 -0.02 9.43 -4.91
N LEU A 73 -1.02 9.29 -4.04
CA LEU A 73 -1.09 8.18 -3.09
C LEU A 73 -2.47 7.53 -3.16
N GLY A 74 -2.50 6.22 -3.41
CA GLY A 74 -3.73 5.45 -3.31
C GLY A 74 -4.02 5.04 -1.87
N LEU A 75 -5.29 5.00 -1.50
CA LEU A 75 -5.74 4.54 -0.19
C LEU A 75 -7.07 3.81 -0.32
N LEU A 76 -7.13 2.56 0.11
CA LEU A 76 -8.37 1.81 0.26
C LEU A 76 -8.94 2.06 1.65
N VAL A 77 -10.23 2.40 1.69
CA VAL A 77 -10.93 2.84 2.90
C VAL A 77 -12.24 2.09 3.05
N PRO A 78 -12.41 1.23 4.08
CA PRO A 78 -13.70 0.64 4.36
C PRO A 78 -14.77 1.71 4.59
N VAL A 79 -15.99 1.52 4.10
CA VAL A 79 -17.07 2.53 4.21
C VAL A 79 -17.30 2.98 5.66
N HIS A 80 -17.18 2.07 6.63
CA HIS A 80 -17.36 2.39 8.05
C HIS A 80 -16.27 3.30 8.64
N GLU A 81 -15.10 3.41 8.01
CA GLU A 81 -14.02 4.32 8.41
C GLU A 81 -14.01 5.64 7.62
N ALA A 82 -14.86 5.77 6.59
CA ALA A 82 -14.85 6.92 5.67
C ALA A 82 -14.99 8.27 6.39
N LEU A 83 -15.94 8.38 7.32
CA LEU A 83 -16.16 9.62 8.08
C LEU A 83 -14.97 9.96 8.97
N ARG A 84 -14.40 8.96 9.65
CA ARG A 84 -13.24 9.12 10.53
C ARG A 84 -12.03 9.60 9.72
N LEU A 85 -11.78 8.99 8.57
CA LEU A 85 -10.72 9.42 7.67
C LEU A 85 -10.93 10.85 7.14
N ALA A 86 -12.15 11.23 6.77
CA ALA A 86 -12.42 12.60 6.31
C ALA A 86 -12.04 13.63 7.40
N GLN A 87 -12.36 13.34 8.67
CA GLN A 87 -11.97 14.18 9.80
C GLN A 87 -10.44 14.23 10.01
N VAL A 88 -9.74 13.12 9.75
CA VAL A 88 -8.26 13.08 9.79
C VAL A 88 -7.67 13.95 8.69
N LEU A 89 -8.13 13.78 7.44
CA LEU A 89 -7.56 14.50 6.29
C LEU A 89 -7.79 16.01 6.39
N THR A 90 -8.93 16.46 6.92
CA THR A 90 -9.19 17.90 7.13
C THR A 90 -8.29 18.55 8.17
N ARG A 91 -7.66 17.77 9.05
CA ARG A 91 -6.76 18.27 10.11
C ARG A 91 -5.31 17.89 9.87
N LEU A 92 -4.99 17.33 8.72
CA LEU A 92 -3.70 16.69 8.45
C LEU A 92 -2.54 17.68 8.55
N ASP A 93 -2.72 18.90 8.03
CA ASP A 93 -1.73 19.97 8.09
C ASP A 93 -1.57 20.59 9.50
N GLN A 94 -2.50 20.29 10.42
CA GLN A 94 -2.46 20.75 11.80
C GLN A 94 -1.89 19.70 12.77
N ALA A 95 -1.58 18.50 12.28
CA ALA A 95 -1.10 17.41 13.11
C ALA A 95 0.26 17.78 13.74
N PRO A 96 0.36 17.89 15.08
CA PRO A 96 1.62 18.24 15.72
C PRO A 96 2.67 17.14 15.54
N GLY A 97 3.93 17.56 15.44
CA GLY A 97 5.08 16.64 15.49
C GLY A 97 5.40 15.89 14.20
N THR A 98 4.87 16.29 13.04
CA THR A 98 5.32 15.72 11.76
C THR A 98 6.69 16.28 11.36
N HIS A 99 7.74 15.67 11.91
CA HIS A 99 9.12 15.83 11.46
C HIS A 99 9.43 14.68 10.48
N GLY A 100 9.89 15.01 9.27
CA GLY A 100 10.20 14.00 8.26
C GLY A 100 10.26 14.58 6.86
N GLN A 101 10.61 13.74 5.89
CA GLN A 101 10.65 14.08 4.47
C GLN A 101 9.26 14.49 3.95
N PHE A 102 8.22 13.76 4.38
CA PHE A 102 6.83 14.03 4.08
C PHE A 102 6.14 14.61 5.33
N ALA A 103 6.24 15.92 5.51
CA ALA A 103 5.63 16.65 6.61
C ALA A 103 4.47 17.52 6.08
N PRO A 104 3.20 17.17 6.39
CA PRO A 104 2.03 17.97 6.03
C PRO A 104 2.17 19.44 6.47
N GLY A 105 1.67 20.37 5.65
CA GLY A 105 1.77 21.81 5.84
C GLY A 105 3.20 22.40 5.77
N ARG A 106 4.24 21.58 5.60
CA ARG A 106 5.66 22.03 5.62
C ARG A 106 6.44 21.67 4.36
N THR A 107 6.46 20.40 4.00
CA THR A 107 7.14 19.90 2.79
C THR A 107 6.15 19.40 1.76
N ILE A 108 4.94 19.00 2.18
CA ILE A 108 3.86 18.58 1.31
C ILE A 108 2.52 19.18 1.78
N GLN A 109 1.58 19.32 0.85
CA GLN A 109 0.22 19.74 1.12
C GLN A 109 -0.75 18.83 0.38
N LEU A 110 -1.76 18.31 1.08
CA LEU A 110 -2.85 17.57 0.44
C LEU A 110 -3.74 18.58 -0.29
N THR A 111 -3.87 18.44 -1.60
CA THR A 111 -4.60 19.41 -2.43
C THR A 111 -5.92 18.87 -2.95
N ARG A 112 -6.00 17.56 -3.15
CA ARG A 112 -7.21 16.92 -3.67
C ARG A 112 -7.31 15.49 -3.17
N VAL A 113 -8.55 15.06 -2.90
CA VAL A 113 -8.88 13.66 -2.68
C VAL A 113 -9.99 13.29 -3.66
N THR A 114 -9.79 12.21 -4.40
CA THR A 114 -10.74 11.73 -5.43
C THR A 114 -11.06 10.27 -5.16
N CYS A 115 -12.32 9.88 -5.27
CA CYS A 115 -12.66 8.46 -5.33
C CYS A 115 -12.36 7.95 -6.74
N ARG A 116 -11.36 7.08 -6.90
CA ARG A 116 -10.95 6.49 -8.19
C ARG A 116 -12.05 5.68 -8.86
N PHE A 117 -12.97 5.13 -8.06
CA PHE A 117 -14.04 4.30 -8.62
C PHE A 117 -15.16 5.14 -9.24
N SER A 118 -15.60 6.21 -8.58
CA SER A 118 -16.61 7.12 -9.12
C SER A 118 -16.03 8.23 -10.00
N GLY A 119 -14.76 8.59 -9.80
CA GLY A 119 -14.11 9.74 -10.44
C GLY A 119 -14.36 11.06 -9.72
N ASP A 120 -15.20 11.07 -8.68
CA ASP A 120 -15.65 12.29 -8.02
C ASP A 120 -14.73 12.74 -6.88
N PRO A 121 -14.74 14.06 -6.54
CA PRO A 121 -14.12 14.56 -5.31
C PRO A 121 -14.64 13.82 -4.08
N TRP A 122 -13.76 13.58 -3.11
CA TRP A 122 -14.11 12.91 -1.86
C TRP A 122 -13.67 13.75 -0.64
N PRO A 123 -14.48 13.83 0.42
CA PRO A 123 -15.85 13.34 0.51
C PRO A 123 -16.82 14.23 -0.29
N SER A 124 -17.74 13.62 -1.03
CA SER A 124 -18.87 14.33 -1.65
C SER A 124 -20.10 13.44 -1.74
N ALA A 125 -21.28 14.03 -1.92
CA ALA A 125 -22.52 13.28 -2.13
C ALA A 125 -22.52 12.47 -3.44
N ALA A 126 -21.71 12.87 -4.43
CA ALA A 126 -21.55 12.15 -5.68
C ALA A 126 -20.61 10.93 -5.55
N SER A 127 -19.60 11.02 -4.66
CA SER A 127 -18.65 9.93 -4.46
C SER A 127 -19.33 8.68 -3.90
N ARG A 128 -19.20 7.56 -4.62
CA ARG A 128 -19.70 6.25 -4.19
C ARG A 128 -18.57 5.24 -3.95
N PRO A 129 -18.71 4.33 -2.97
CA PRO A 129 -17.76 3.24 -2.78
C PRO A 129 -17.88 2.19 -3.88
N LEU A 130 -16.87 1.34 -3.98
CA LEU A 130 -16.94 0.09 -4.72
C LEU A 130 -17.70 -0.94 -3.87
N GLU A 131 -18.79 -1.47 -4.41
CA GLU A 131 -19.61 -2.49 -3.76
C GLU A 131 -19.34 -3.88 -4.34
N PRO A 132 -19.62 -4.97 -3.60
CA PRO A 132 -19.47 -6.33 -4.13
C PRO A 132 -20.25 -6.58 -5.42
N ALA A 133 -21.42 -5.96 -5.56
CA ALA A 133 -22.26 -6.07 -6.75
C ALA A 133 -21.57 -5.50 -8.01
N ASP A 134 -20.75 -4.45 -7.87
CA ASP A 134 -19.98 -3.87 -8.97
C ASP A 134 -18.92 -4.85 -9.52
N LEU A 135 -18.48 -5.80 -8.68
CA LEU A 135 -17.46 -6.80 -9.05
C LEU A 135 -18.06 -8.08 -9.61
N GLN A 136 -19.39 -8.25 -9.60
CA GLN A 136 -20.03 -9.53 -9.92
C GLN A 136 -19.69 -10.00 -11.34
N THR A 137 -19.85 -9.13 -12.34
CA THR A 137 -19.53 -9.44 -13.74
C THR A 137 -18.05 -9.82 -13.91
N LEU A 138 -17.17 -9.13 -13.19
CA LEU A 138 -15.74 -9.39 -13.21
C LEU A 138 -15.41 -10.77 -12.59
N VAL A 139 -16.03 -11.08 -11.45
CA VAL A 139 -15.89 -12.38 -10.77
C VAL A 139 -16.40 -13.52 -11.62
N GLU A 140 -17.54 -13.33 -12.31
CA GLU A 140 -18.09 -14.32 -13.24
C GLU A 140 -17.15 -14.54 -14.43
N HIS A 141 -16.64 -13.45 -15.03
CA HIS A 141 -15.67 -13.53 -16.11
C HIS A 141 -14.41 -14.30 -15.72
N TYR A 142 -13.89 -14.08 -14.50
CA TYR A 142 -12.68 -14.75 -14.02
C TYR A 142 -12.90 -16.17 -13.53
N ARG A 143 -14.15 -16.58 -13.23
CA ARG A 143 -14.47 -17.91 -12.68
C ARG A 143 -14.11 -19.03 -13.63
N ASP A 144 -14.33 -18.83 -14.93
CA ASP A 144 -14.19 -19.86 -15.95
C ASP A 144 -12.80 -19.87 -16.60
N LEU A 145 -11.87 -19.03 -16.13
CA LEU A 145 -10.51 -19.03 -16.66
C LEU A 145 -9.73 -20.27 -16.20
N HIS A 146 -9.17 -20.98 -17.18
CA HIS A 146 -8.26 -22.10 -16.92
C HIS A 146 -6.84 -21.65 -16.53
N GLU A 147 -6.45 -20.44 -16.98
CA GLU A 147 -5.15 -19.83 -16.71
C GLU A 147 -5.31 -18.35 -16.35
N MET A 148 -4.53 -17.89 -15.37
CA MET A 148 -4.46 -16.48 -15.01
C MET A 148 -3.00 -16.06 -14.76
N LYS A 149 -2.63 -14.89 -15.28
CA LYS A 149 -1.33 -14.26 -15.04
C LYS A 149 -1.49 -13.18 -13.98
N LEU A 150 -0.73 -13.31 -12.89
CA LEU A 150 -0.69 -12.30 -11.84
C LEU A 150 0.60 -11.47 -11.95
N TRP A 151 0.42 -10.16 -12.04
CA TRP A 151 1.49 -9.17 -12.08
C TRP A 151 1.49 -8.37 -10.77
N PHE A 152 2.63 -8.35 -10.10
CA PHE A 152 2.81 -7.57 -8.88
C PHE A 152 3.65 -6.33 -9.17
N HIS A 153 3.01 -5.17 -9.11
CA HIS A 153 3.67 -3.87 -9.32
C HIS A 153 4.42 -3.37 -8.08
N ALA A 154 4.34 -4.10 -6.97
CA ALA A 154 5.11 -3.85 -5.76
C ALA A 154 5.72 -5.17 -5.26
N PRO A 155 6.90 -5.14 -4.61
CA PRO A 155 7.51 -6.33 -4.07
C PRO A 155 6.60 -7.04 -3.06
N LEU A 156 6.38 -8.34 -3.28
CA LEU A 156 5.50 -9.14 -2.45
C LEU A 156 6.29 -9.86 -1.35
N ARG A 157 5.92 -9.65 -0.09
CA ARG A 157 6.50 -10.35 1.07
C ARG A 157 5.64 -11.56 1.46
N LEU A 158 5.67 -12.61 0.64
CA LEU A 158 4.99 -13.88 0.98
C LEU A 158 5.83 -14.64 1.99
N THR A 159 5.26 -14.94 3.16
CA THR A 159 5.89 -15.85 4.12
C THR A 159 5.88 -17.26 3.57
N LYS A 160 6.99 -17.99 3.71
CA LYS A 160 7.06 -19.40 3.32
C LYS A 160 6.01 -20.23 4.08
N PRO A 161 5.48 -21.30 3.46
CA PRO A 161 4.60 -22.23 4.15
C PRO A 161 5.25 -22.80 5.41
N PRO A 162 4.47 -23.12 6.45
CA PRO A 162 4.98 -23.85 7.60
C PRO A 162 5.71 -25.11 7.14
N ARG A 163 6.92 -25.36 7.67
CA ARG A 163 7.83 -26.49 7.37
C ARG A 163 8.86 -26.28 6.25
N CYS A 164 8.79 -25.19 5.47
CA CYS A 164 9.89 -24.81 4.56
C CYS A 164 10.96 -24.03 5.33
N LYS A 165 11.93 -24.73 5.94
CA LYS A 165 12.96 -24.15 6.84
C LYS A 165 14.25 -23.69 6.16
N SER A 166 14.45 -23.89 4.86
CA SER A 166 15.68 -23.48 4.17
C SER A 166 15.65 -21.99 3.80
N GLY A 167 16.71 -21.26 4.15
CA GLY A 167 16.90 -19.84 3.78
C GLY A 167 16.09 -18.83 4.62
N GLY A 168 15.76 -17.68 4.03
CA GLY A 168 15.02 -16.60 4.69
C GLY A 168 13.53 -16.90 4.93
N ARG A 169 12.83 -16.02 5.69
CA ARG A 169 11.39 -16.16 6.04
C ARG A 169 10.44 -16.03 4.85
N TYR A 170 10.84 -15.34 3.80
CA TYR A 170 9.98 -14.97 2.68
C TYR A 170 10.31 -15.78 1.42
N CYS A 171 9.31 -15.98 0.57
CA CYS A 171 9.45 -16.57 -0.75
C CYS A 171 10.20 -15.58 -1.66
N ASP A 172 11.47 -15.84 -1.91
CA ASP A 172 12.31 -15.11 -2.88
C ASP A 172 12.27 -15.81 -4.26
N PRO A 173 12.86 -15.23 -5.32
CA PRO A 173 12.89 -15.87 -6.65
C PRO A 173 13.47 -17.30 -6.63
N ALA A 174 14.52 -17.54 -5.82
CA ALA A 174 15.13 -18.87 -5.67
C ALA A 174 14.16 -19.88 -5.05
N PHE A 175 13.33 -19.46 -4.08
CA PHE A 175 12.30 -20.30 -3.49
C PHE A 175 11.26 -20.73 -4.54
N PHE A 176 10.81 -19.82 -5.41
CA PHE A 176 9.85 -20.17 -6.46
C PHE A 176 10.45 -21.09 -7.54
N GLN A 177 11.74 -20.96 -7.85
CA GLN A 177 12.45 -21.89 -8.73
C GLN A 177 12.53 -23.31 -8.13
N GLN A 178 12.85 -23.42 -6.84
CA GLN A 178 12.95 -24.70 -6.13
C GLN A 178 11.59 -25.33 -5.80
N HIS A 179 10.55 -24.51 -5.70
CA HIS A 179 9.19 -24.94 -5.40
C HIS A 179 8.20 -24.35 -6.41
N PRO A 180 8.14 -24.87 -7.66
CA PRO A 180 7.24 -24.36 -8.70
C PRO A 180 5.76 -24.39 -8.29
N MET A 181 5.39 -25.29 -7.38
CA MET A 181 4.05 -25.40 -6.79
C MET A 181 3.76 -24.39 -5.67
N ALA A 182 4.73 -23.55 -5.29
CA ALA A 182 4.49 -22.47 -4.33
C ALA A 182 3.52 -21.41 -4.87
N ALA A 183 3.48 -21.19 -6.19
CA ALA A 183 2.45 -20.38 -6.82
C ALA A 183 1.05 -20.96 -6.57
N ALA A 184 0.91 -22.29 -6.61
CA ALA A 184 -0.34 -22.97 -6.29
C ALA A 184 -0.73 -22.86 -4.80
N HIS A 185 0.22 -22.59 -3.90
CA HIS A 185 -0.08 -22.30 -2.50
C HIS A 185 -0.75 -20.93 -2.36
N LEU A 186 -0.28 -19.92 -3.10
CA LEU A 186 -0.90 -18.59 -3.15
C LEU A 186 -2.32 -18.69 -3.72
N THR A 187 -2.52 -19.40 -4.84
CA THR A 187 -3.86 -19.54 -5.44
C THR A 187 -4.82 -20.28 -4.54
N ARG A 188 -4.37 -21.35 -3.87
CA ARG A 188 -5.19 -22.09 -2.91
C ARG A 188 -5.58 -21.23 -1.71
N ALA A 189 -4.67 -20.41 -1.19
CA ALA A 189 -4.97 -19.46 -0.11
C ALA A 189 -6.00 -18.40 -0.55
N LEU A 190 -6.02 -18.05 -1.83
CA LEU A 190 -6.97 -17.11 -2.43
C LEU A 190 -8.25 -17.77 -2.96
N GLY A 191 -8.38 -19.10 -2.87
CA GLY A 191 -9.55 -19.85 -3.38
C GLY A 191 -9.62 -19.91 -4.92
N ILE A 192 -8.52 -19.62 -5.63
CA ILE A 192 -8.45 -19.63 -7.09
C ILE A 192 -8.20 -21.07 -7.57
N GLN A 193 -9.07 -21.57 -8.45
CA GLN A 193 -8.95 -22.90 -9.06
C GLN A 193 -8.16 -22.92 -10.37
N ALA A 194 -7.87 -21.75 -10.94
CA ALA A 194 -7.08 -21.59 -12.15
C ALA A 194 -5.59 -21.92 -11.93
N THR A 195 -4.92 -22.35 -13.00
CA THR A 195 -3.45 -22.41 -13.01
C THR A 195 -2.91 -20.97 -13.05
N VAL A 196 -1.99 -20.63 -12.14
CA VAL A 196 -1.42 -19.28 -12.05
C VAL A 196 0.07 -19.30 -12.28
N THR A 197 0.49 -18.47 -13.24
CA THR A 197 1.88 -18.10 -13.44
C THR A 197 2.12 -16.75 -12.77
N LEU A 198 3.09 -16.71 -11.86
CA LEU A 198 3.50 -15.48 -11.20
C LEU A 198 4.58 -14.81 -12.04
N HIS A 199 4.36 -13.56 -12.40
CA HIS A 199 5.37 -12.71 -13.00
C HIS A 199 5.75 -11.61 -12.01
N GLY A 200 7.04 -11.51 -11.72
CA GLY A 200 7.60 -10.39 -10.98
C GLY A 200 8.70 -9.76 -11.83
N GLU A 201 8.67 -8.44 -11.98
CA GLU A 201 9.87 -7.74 -12.39
C GLU A 201 10.86 -7.79 -11.22
N ALA A 202 12.12 -8.16 -11.50
CA ALA A 202 13.16 -8.16 -10.49
C ALA A 202 13.49 -6.71 -10.10
N CYS A 203 12.70 -6.13 -9.19
CA CYS A 203 13.01 -4.82 -8.65
C CYS A 203 14.23 -4.95 -7.73
N HIS A 204 15.40 -4.52 -8.21
CA HIS A 204 16.61 -4.37 -7.40
C HIS A 204 16.34 -3.40 -6.25
N GLY A 205 15.96 -3.92 -5.09
CA GLY A 205 15.50 -3.11 -3.98
C GLY A 205 15.97 -3.63 -2.62
N LEU A 206 16.77 -2.81 -1.94
CA LEU A 206 17.12 -3.01 -0.54
C LEU A 206 15.91 -2.65 0.34
N TRP A 207 15.52 -3.55 1.24
CA TRP A 207 14.52 -3.26 2.25
C TRP A 207 15.18 -2.58 3.46
N LEU A 208 14.81 -1.32 3.71
CA LEU A 208 15.17 -0.61 4.91
C LEU A 208 13.96 -0.61 5.86
N ASP A 209 14.17 -0.93 7.14
CA ASP A 209 13.21 -0.64 8.19
C ASP A 209 13.53 0.77 8.72
N THR A 210 12.65 1.74 8.48
CA THR A 210 12.80 3.12 8.94
C THR A 210 11.67 3.44 9.90
N THR A 211 12.03 4.02 11.03
CA THR A 211 11.12 4.59 12.01
C THR A 211 10.83 6.03 11.63
N TYR A 212 9.56 6.41 11.57
CA TYR A 212 9.16 7.80 11.37
C TYR A 212 9.34 8.58 12.67
N GLY A 213 10.12 9.66 12.62
CA GLY A 213 10.28 10.59 13.75
C GLY A 213 11.16 10.13 14.93
N GLY A 214 12.06 9.15 14.75
CA GLY A 214 12.98 8.70 15.81
C GLY A 214 14.40 8.44 15.32
N GLU A 215 15.39 8.71 16.17
CA GLU A 215 16.83 8.50 15.91
C GLU A 215 17.12 7.05 15.49
N HIS A 216 17.96 6.92 14.47
CA HIS A 216 18.37 5.68 13.83
C HIS A 216 18.83 4.59 14.81
N GLN A 217 18.31 3.36 14.67
CA GLN A 217 19.08 2.11 14.85
C GLN A 217 18.23 0.85 14.56
N LYS A 218 18.07 0.47 13.29
CA LYS A 218 17.98 -0.96 12.91
C LYS A 218 18.78 -1.18 11.63
N LYS A 219 19.67 -2.18 11.68
CA LYS A 219 20.60 -2.51 10.58
C LYS A 219 19.83 -2.97 9.34
N PRO A 220 20.20 -2.52 8.13
CA PRO A 220 19.65 -3.05 6.88
C PRO A 220 19.88 -4.55 6.76
N SER A 221 18.88 -5.30 6.32
CA SER A 221 19.07 -6.68 5.86
C SER A 221 19.19 -6.65 4.33
N ALA A 222 20.42 -6.82 3.83
CA ALA A 222 20.69 -6.90 2.40
C ALA A 222 20.24 -8.25 1.83
N VAL A 223 19.63 -8.24 0.65
CA VAL A 223 19.43 -9.43 -0.19
C VAL A 223 20.24 -9.21 -1.46
N LEU A 224 21.17 -10.12 -1.72
CA LEU A 224 22.10 -10.07 -2.85
C LEU A 224 21.40 -10.41 -4.18
N PRO A 225 21.86 -9.84 -5.31
CA PRO A 225 21.32 -10.15 -6.62
C PRO A 225 21.72 -11.56 -7.07
N VAL A 226 20.82 -12.21 -7.80
CA VAL A 226 21.15 -13.39 -8.63
C VAL A 226 20.78 -13.02 -10.06
N SER A 227 21.81 -13.03 -10.91
CA SER A 227 21.81 -12.89 -12.37
C SER A 227 21.08 -14.04 -13.05
#